data_AF-A0A7C8EVP4-F1
#
_entry.id   AF-A0A7C8EVP4-F1
#
_cell.length_a   1.000
_cell.length_b   1.000
_cell.length_c   1.000
_cell.angle_alpha   90.00
_cell.angle_beta   90.00
_cell.angle_gamma   90.00
#
_symmetry.space_group_name_H-M   'P 1'
#
loop_
_entity.id
_entity.type
_entity.pdbx_description
1 polymer ?
#
loop_
_entity_poly.entity_id
_entity_poly.type
_entity_poly.pdbx_seq_one_letter_code
_entity_poly.pdbx_strand_id
1 'polypeptide(L)'
;MKAIASDPNLVAYCGLYCGACRAYLKERCPGCHENQKATWCKIRTCCIQDGLSSCVDCTQFPNPNDCKKFNNVVAKVFALIFRSNRAACIQQIRELGIQGHADNMSERKQQSIKRRKAP
;
A
#
# COMPACT_ATOMS: atom_id res chain seq x y z
N MET A 1 7.68 0.10 20.61
CA MET A 1 7.29 0.26 19.18
C MET A 1 8.08 -0.77 18.42
N LYS A 2 7.44 -1.58 17.57
CA LYS A 2 8.12 -2.60 16.76
C LYS A 2 9.26 -1.96 15.94
N ALA A 3 10.30 -2.72 15.65
CA ALA A 3 11.30 -2.30 14.68
C ALA A 3 10.67 -2.33 13.27
N ILE A 4 11.14 -1.43 12.39
CA ILE A 4 10.82 -1.51 10.97
C ILE A 4 11.66 -2.65 10.41
N ALA A 5 11.02 -3.79 10.17
CA ALA A 5 11.63 -4.92 9.46
C ALA A 5 11.42 -4.77 7.95
N SER A 6 12.18 -5.48 7.14
CA SER A 6 11.81 -5.79 5.76
C SER A 6 11.01 -7.09 5.76
N ASP A 7 9.72 -7.01 5.43
CA ASP A 7 8.81 -8.16 5.40
C ASP A 7 7.79 -7.97 4.27
N PRO A 8 7.79 -8.83 3.24
CA PRO A 8 6.88 -8.71 2.11
C PRO A 8 5.41 -8.88 2.52
N ASN A 9 5.11 -9.59 3.61
CA ASN A 9 3.74 -9.75 4.13
C ASN A 9 3.18 -8.45 4.73
N LEU A 10 4.05 -7.48 5.00
CA LEU A 10 3.67 -6.15 5.44
C LEU A 10 3.47 -5.17 4.28
N VAL A 11 3.59 -5.61 3.02
CA VAL A 11 3.13 -4.83 1.87
C VAL A 11 1.62 -4.97 1.75
N ALA A 12 0.89 -3.88 1.91
CA ALA A 12 -0.57 -3.87 1.81
C ALA A 12 -1.05 -4.08 0.37
N TYR A 13 -2.29 -4.54 0.21
CA TYR A 13 -2.97 -4.68 -1.09
C TYR A 13 -2.84 -3.45 -2.03
N CYS A 14 -2.79 -2.23 -1.48
CA CYS A 14 -2.66 -1.00 -2.26
C CYS A 14 -1.21 -0.51 -2.46
N GLY A 15 -0.22 -1.33 -2.11
CA GLY A 15 1.22 -1.05 -2.20
C GLY A 15 1.81 -0.25 -1.03
N LEU A 16 1.01 0.20 -0.06
CA LEU A 16 1.53 0.83 1.15
C LEU A 16 2.31 -0.17 2.01
N TYR A 17 3.37 0.28 2.68
CA TYR A 17 4.17 -0.56 3.54
C TYR A 17 3.74 -0.46 5.01
N CYS A 18 3.00 -1.46 5.51
CA CYS A 18 2.58 -1.55 6.90
C CYS A 18 3.77 -1.65 7.87
N GLY A 19 4.90 -2.21 7.46
CA GLY A 19 6.11 -2.33 8.28
C GLY A 19 6.68 -0.98 8.72
N ALA A 20 6.35 0.11 8.02
CA ALA A 20 6.68 1.48 8.41
C ALA A 20 5.46 2.30 8.86
N CYS A 21 4.29 1.68 9.04
CA CYS A 21 3.08 2.36 9.50
C CYS A 21 3.08 2.53 11.02
N ARG A 22 2.92 3.77 11.50
CA ARG A 22 2.91 4.09 12.94
C ARG A 22 1.88 3.28 13.75
N ALA A 23 0.71 2.97 13.19
CA ALA A 23 -0.31 2.18 13.88
C ALA A 23 0.11 0.71 14.06
N TYR A 24 0.71 0.12 13.03
CA TYR A 24 1.27 -1.23 13.07
C TYR A 24 2.44 -1.30 14.06
N LEU A 25 3.36 -0.33 13.97
CA LEU A 25 4.52 -0.26 14.86
C LEU A 25 4.15 -0.04 16.34
N LYS A 26 3.02 0.60 16.61
CA LYS A 26 2.44 0.74 17.96
C LYS A 26 1.48 -0.38 18.35
N GLU A 27 1.36 -1.42 17.52
CA GLU A 27 0.54 -2.60 17.80
C GLU A 27 -0.96 -2.29 17.96
N ARG A 28 -1.39 -1.18 17.36
CA ARG A 28 -2.81 -0.76 17.30
C ARG A 28 -3.52 -1.27 16.05
N CYS A 29 -2.77 -1.87 15.12
CA CYS A 29 -3.27 -2.41 13.86
C CYS A 29 -2.44 -3.65 13.51
N PRO A 30 -3.06 -4.76 13.09
CA PRO A 30 -2.33 -6.00 12.80
C PRO A 30 -1.62 -6.00 11.43
N GLY A 31 -1.85 -5.00 10.58
CA GLY A 31 -1.36 -4.97 9.19
C GLY A 31 -2.51 -5.17 8.20
N CYS A 32 -2.29 -4.87 6.91
CA CYS A 32 -3.39 -4.78 5.94
C CYS A 32 -4.10 -6.12 5.70
N HIS A 33 -3.33 -7.20 5.57
CA HIS A 33 -3.87 -8.54 5.27
C HIS A 33 -4.71 -9.05 6.45
N GLU A 34 -4.20 -8.90 7.68
CA GLU A 34 -4.82 -9.35 8.93
C GLU A 34 -5.93 -8.44 9.46
N ASN A 35 -6.11 -7.21 8.93
CA ASN A 35 -7.11 -6.27 9.46
C ASN A 35 -8.53 -6.58 9.00
N GLN A 36 -9.14 -7.61 9.59
CA GLN A 36 -10.52 -8.05 9.32
C GLN A 36 -11.56 -6.95 9.60
N LYS A 37 -11.27 -6.02 10.51
CA LYS A 37 -12.15 -4.89 10.87
C LYS A 37 -12.19 -3.80 9.79
N ALA A 38 -11.27 -3.81 8.82
CA ALA A 38 -11.21 -2.81 7.74
C ALA A 38 -12.19 -3.12 6.58
N THR A 39 -13.45 -3.46 6.90
CA THR A 39 -14.50 -3.79 5.92
C THR A 39 -14.86 -2.62 4.99
N TRP A 40 -14.59 -1.39 5.43
CA TRP A 40 -14.78 -0.17 4.65
C TRP A 40 -13.76 0.01 3.51
N CYS A 41 -12.63 -0.71 3.54
CA CYS A 41 -11.56 -0.57 2.56
C CYS A 41 -11.88 -1.36 1.27
N LYS A 42 -12.46 -0.67 0.28
CA LYS A 42 -12.87 -1.28 -1.00
C LYS A 42 -11.74 -2.01 -1.74
N ILE A 43 -10.49 -1.55 -1.61
CA ILE A 43 -9.33 -2.20 -2.24
C ILE A 43 -9.07 -3.56 -1.60
N ARG A 44 -9.05 -3.62 -0.25
CA ARG A 44 -8.85 -4.86 0.50
C ARG A 44 -9.94 -5.86 0.14
N THR A 45 -11.20 -5.44 0.17
CA THR A 45 -12.33 -6.31 -0.19
C THR A 45 -12.22 -6.82 -1.62
N CYS A 46 -11.85 -5.96 -2.58
CA CYS A 46 -11.65 -6.35 -3.97
C CYS A 46 -10.58 -7.42 -4.12
N CYS A 47 -9.36 -7.19 -3.57
CA CYS A 47 -8.28 -8.16 -3.69
C CYS A 47 -8.63 -9.51 -3.05
N ILE A 48 -9.30 -9.51 -1.88
CA ILE A 48 -9.74 -10.76 -1.25
C ILE A 48 -10.76 -11.52 -2.11
N GLN A 49 -11.74 -10.83 -2.67
CA GLN A 49 -12.77 -11.44 -3.53
C GLN A 49 -12.19 -12.02 -4.81
N ASP A 50 -11.20 -11.34 -5.39
CA ASP A 50 -10.56 -11.72 -6.64
C ASP A 50 -9.34 -12.66 -6.41
N GLY A 51 -9.06 -13.06 -5.16
CA GLY A 51 -7.92 -13.93 -4.81
C GLY A 51 -6.55 -13.32 -5.06
N LEU A 52 -6.45 -11.99 -5.13
CA LEU A 52 -5.23 -11.25 -5.44
C LEU A 52 -4.44 -10.94 -4.16
N SER A 53 -3.12 -11.06 -4.21
CA SER A 53 -2.23 -10.67 -3.10
C SER A 53 -2.03 -9.16 -3.03
N SER A 54 -2.17 -8.47 -4.16
CA SER A 54 -2.06 -7.00 -4.24
C SER A 54 -2.73 -6.47 -5.51
N CYS A 55 -3.01 -5.17 -5.57
CA CYS A 55 -3.43 -4.50 -6.80
C CYS A 55 -2.39 -4.61 -7.92
N VAL A 56 -1.15 -5.01 -7.61
CA VAL A 56 -0.15 -5.30 -8.63
C VAL A 56 -0.54 -6.48 -9.53
N ASP A 57 -1.25 -7.46 -8.97
CA ASP A 57 -1.70 -8.68 -9.65
C ASP A 57 -2.98 -8.46 -10.48
N CYS A 58 -3.56 -7.26 -10.42
CA CYS A 58 -4.81 -6.97 -11.12
C CYS A 58 -4.57 -6.87 -12.63
N THR A 59 -5.15 -7.79 -13.39
CA THR A 59 -5.08 -7.82 -14.86
C THR A 59 -6.13 -6.93 -15.52
N GLN A 60 -7.25 -6.64 -14.84
CA GLN A 60 -8.32 -5.79 -15.36
C GLN A 60 -7.90 -4.33 -15.52
N PHE A 61 -7.07 -3.82 -14.60
CA PHE A 61 -6.59 -2.43 -14.62
C PHE A 61 -5.06 -2.40 -14.54
N PRO A 62 -4.37 -2.54 -15.69
CA PRO A 62 -2.91 -2.48 -15.74
C PRO A 62 -2.35 -1.19 -15.14
N ASN A 63 -3.03 -0.05 -15.31
CA ASN A 63 -2.73 1.16 -14.56
C ASN A 63 -3.71 1.30 -13.37
N PRO A 64 -3.22 1.29 -12.12
CA PRO A 64 -4.10 1.39 -10.95
C PRO A 64 -4.88 2.71 -10.87
N ASN A 65 -4.45 3.77 -11.59
CA ASN A 65 -5.20 5.02 -11.64
C ASN A 65 -6.49 4.95 -12.45
N ASP A 66 -6.65 3.94 -13.30
CA ASP A 66 -7.88 3.74 -14.09
C ASP A 66 -8.96 3.01 -13.26
N CYS A 67 -8.55 2.35 -12.19
CA CYS A 67 -9.46 1.66 -11.29
C CYS A 67 -10.16 2.64 -10.33
N LYS A 68 -11.47 2.82 -10.46
CA LYS A 68 -12.26 3.68 -9.55
C LYS A 68 -12.23 3.24 -8.08
N LYS A 69 -11.99 1.95 -7.80
CA LYS A 69 -11.82 1.47 -6.41
C LYS A 69 -10.51 1.97 -5.81
N PHE A 70 -9.45 2.02 -6.62
CA PHE A 70 -8.13 2.49 -6.22
C PHE A 70 -8.04 4.03 -6.23
N ASN A 71 -8.47 4.67 -7.31
CA ASN A 71 -8.40 6.11 -7.57
C ASN A 71 -9.78 6.77 -7.43
N ASN A 72 -10.24 6.94 -6.19
CA ASN A 72 -11.47 7.66 -5.86
C ASN A 72 -11.18 9.02 -5.17
N VAL A 73 -12.23 9.82 -4.97
CA VAL A 73 -12.11 11.16 -4.35
C VAL A 73 -11.48 11.10 -2.96
N VAL A 74 -11.95 10.19 -2.10
CA VAL A 74 -11.41 10.01 -0.74
C VAL A 74 -9.92 9.65 -0.77
N ALA A 75 -9.54 8.76 -1.67
CA ALA A 75 -8.15 8.40 -1.93
C ALA A 75 -7.29 9.59 -2.37
N LYS A 76 -7.81 10.48 -3.23
CA LYS A 76 -7.10 11.69 -3.67
C LYS A 76 -6.89 12.67 -2.52
N VAL A 77 -7.88 12.85 -1.65
CA VAL A 77 -7.78 13.70 -0.44
C VAL A 77 -6.69 13.17 0.49
N PHE A 78 -6.73 11.88 0.84
CA PHE A 78 -5.68 11.29 1.68
C PHE A 78 -4.30 11.31 1.03
N ALA A 79 -4.24 11.14 -0.29
CA ALA A 79 -2.98 11.22 -1.02
C ALA A 79 -2.35 12.63 -0.96
N LEU A 80 -3.16 13.70 -0.92
CA LEU A 80 -2.68 15.06 -0.70
C LEU A 80 -2.19 15.26 0.74
N ILE A 81 -3.02 14.93 1.73
CA ILE A 81 -2.71 15.11 3.17
C ILE A 81 -1.45 14.37 3.58
N PHE A 82 -1.33 13.09 3.21
CA PHE A 82 -0.19 12.25 3.59
C PHE A 82 0.98 12.32 2.59
N ARG A 83 0.82 13.14 1.54
CA ARG A 83 1.71 13.18 0.37
C ARG A 83 2.01 11.80 -0.19
N SER A 84 1.03 10.90 -0.18
CA SER A 84 1.17 9.49 -0.56
C SER A 84 1.01 9.31 -2.07
N ASN A 85 1.86 8.46 -2.65
CA ASN A 85 1.72 8.01 -4.03
C ASN A 85 1.61 6.48 -4.06
N ARG A 86 0.39 5.97 -3.85
CA ARG A 86 0.11 4.52 -3.91
C ARG A 86 0.35 3.93 -5.30
N ALA A 87 0.06 4.67 -6.37
CA ALA A 87 0.33 4.22 -7.73
C ALA A 87 1.84 4.01 -7.97
N ALA A 88 2.69 4.91 -7.47
CA ALA A 88 4.14 4.71 -7.50
C ALA A 88 4.59 3.51 -6.66
N CYS A 89 3.94 3.24 -5.51
CA CYS A 89 4.22 2.02 -4.76
C CYS A 89 3.91 0.76 -5.60
N ILE A 90 2.75 0.72 -6.27
CA ILE A 90 2.41 -0.41 -7.17
C ILE A 90 3.44 -0.54 -8.28
N GLN A 91 3.88 0.58 -8.86
CA GLN A 91 4.91 0.58 -9.90
C GLN A 91 6.26 0.04 -9.37
N GLN A 92 6.70 0.46 -8.18
CA GLN A 92 7.91 -0.06 -7.56
C GLN A 92 7.83 -1.57 -7.29
N ILE A 93 6.66 -2.08 -6.89
CA ILE A 93 6.46 -3.53 -6.72
C ILE A 93 6.59 -4.27 -8.06
N ARG A 94 6.15 -3.67 -9.18
CA ARG A 94 6.35 -4.28 -10.51
C ARG A 94 7.81 -4.34 -10.92
N GLU A 95 8.57 -3.31 -10.57
CA GLU A 95 9.98 -3.16 -10.94
C GLU A 95 10.91 -4.02 -10.06
N LEU A 96 10.66 -4.05 -8.75
CA LEU A 96 11.56 -4.67 -7.76
C LEU A 96 11.03 -5.99 -7.19
N GLY A 97 9.79 -6.36 -7.50
CA GLY A 97 9.06 -7.39 -6.78
C GLY A 97 8.61 -6.93 -5.38
N ILE A 98 7.77 -7.75 -4.74
CA ILE A 98 7.21 -7.44 -3.42
C ILE A 98 8.29 -7.35 -2.32
N GLN A 99 9.31 -8.21 -2.38
CA GLN A 99 10.43 -8.21 -1.45
C GLN A 99 11.30 -6.95 -1.63
N GLY A 100 11.70 -6.63 -2.87
CA GLY A 100 12.51 -5.44 -3.13
C GLY A 100 11.79 -4.14 -2.75
N HIS A 101 10.46 -4.10 -2.89
CA HIS A 101 9.65 -2.99 -2.36
C HIS A 101 9.68 -2.95 -0.83
N ALA A 102 9.54 -4.08 -0.13
CA ALA A 102 9.66 -4.13 1.34
C ALA A 102 11.06 -3.68 1.82
N ASP A 103 12.12 -4.10 1.14
CA ASP A 103 13.50 -3.70 1.42
C ASP A 103 13.64 -2.17 1.26
N ASN A 104 13.25 -1.62 0.11
CA ASN A 104 13.34 -0.18 -0.16
C ASN A 104 12.55 0.65 0.86
N MET A 105 11.33 0.21 1.18
CA MET A 105 10.43 0.96 2.05
C MET A 105 10.84 0.86 3.53
N SER A 106 11.41 -0.27 3.95
CA SER A 106 11.96 -0.46 5.29
C SER A 106 13.23 0.37 5.51
N GLU A 107 14.16 0.36 4.56
CA GLU A 107 15.39 1.16 4.59
C GLU A 107 15.06 2.66 4.70
N ARG A 108 14.12 3.12 3.87
CA ARG A 108 13.67 4.52 3.86
C ARG A 108 12.76 4.88 5.03
N LYS A 109 12.31 3.89 5.81
CA LYS A 109 11.36 4.04 6.92
C LYS A 109 10.06 4.74 6.50
N GLN A 110 9.56 4.39 5.32
CA GLN A 110 8.41 5.05 4.69
C GLN A 110 7.24 4.10 4.48
N GLN A 111 6.03 4.54 4.85
CA GLN A 111 4.80 3.79 4.54
C GLN A 111 4.39 3.93 3.06
N SER A 112 4.76 5.03 2.41
CA SER A 112 4.39 5.31 1.01
C SER A 112 5.51 6.09 0.33
N ILE A 113 5.74 5.80 -0.95
CA ILE A 113 6.51 6.67 -1.82
C ILE A 113 5.84 8.05 -1.82
N LYS A 114 6.62 9.08 -1.49
CA LYS A 114 6.10 10.44 -1.38
C LYS A 114 5.88 11.04 -2.76
N ARG A 115 4.77 11.77 -2.93
CA ARG A 115 4.59 12.67 -4.08
C ARG A 115 5.73 13.69 -4.05
N ARG A 116 6.52 13.76 -5.12
CA ARG A 116 7.50 14.85 -5.32
C ARG A 116 6.73 16.17 -5.23
N LYS A 117 7.33 17.20 -4.64
CA LYS A 117 6.81 18.57 -4.86
C LYS A 117 6.88 18.78 -6.37
N ALA A 118 5.80 19.27 -6.98
CA ALA A 118 5.93 19.89 -8.29
C ALA A 118 7.01 20.99 -8.16
N PRO A 119 7.87 21.19 -9.18
CA PRO A 119 8.81 22.30 -9.19
C PRO A 119 8.09 23.63 -8.92
#